data_AF-A0A926U7T1-F1
#
_entry.id   AF-A0A926U7T1-F1
#
_cell.length_a   1.000
_cell.length_b   1.000
_cell.length_c   1.000
_cell.angle_alpha   90.00
_cell.angle_beta   90.00
_cell.angle_gamma   90.00
#
_symmetry.space_group_name_H-M   'P 1'
#
loop_
_entity.id
_entity.type
_entity.pdbx_description
1 polymer ?
#
loop_
_entity_poly.entity_id
_entity_poly.type
_entity_poly.pdbx_seq_one_letter_code
_entity_poly.pdbx_strand_id
1 'polypeptide(L)'
;MFVSTFEILTKKIAPGNSPSARKVVQAYFLTISNLESNSVEIALDFTAITPELSSAVISIFDVADINEFQPLIPNPSDSKKMRRVVNIPAHDTGLFILQPNIIQQPDLDNLEIRGFVEIAKGPFFNPALSTANLLLSAQSRGTFLPANFDPNNPGGIDIGNLDFDQIAYDLPIAEGKAMVAV
;
A
#
# COMPACT_ATOMS: atom_id res chain seq x y z
N MET A 1 -3.55 -14.10 -9.30
CA MET A 1 -4.26 -14.72 -8.15
C MET A 1 -4.66 -13.60 -7.21
N PHE A 2 -5.88 -13.62 -6.67
CA PHE A 2 -6.33 -12.60 -5.71
C PHE A 2 -5.55 -12.68 -4.40
N VAL A 3 -5.24 -11.53 -3.80
CA VAL A 3 -4.54 -11.43 -2.50
C VAL A 3 -5.50 -10.94 -1.43
N SER A 4 -6.03 -9.73 -1.56
CA SER A 4 -6.98 -9.15 -0.61
C SER A 4 -7.71 -7.97 -1.24
N THR A 5 -8.68 -7.42 -0.53
CA THR A 5 -9.14 -6.05 -0.78
C THR A 5 -8.09 -5.04 -0.31
N PHE A 6 -8.23 -3.79 -0.75
CA PHE A 6 -7.49 -2.67 -0.20
C PHE A 6 -8.39 -1.44 -0.07
N GLU A 7 -8.02 -0.54 0.84
CA GLU A 7 -8.65 0.77 1.02
C GLU A 7 -7.56 1.81 1.32
N ILE A 8 -7.58 2.89 0.53
CA ILE A 8 -6.72 4.05 0.67
C ILE A 8 -7.65 5.24 0.86
N LEU A 9 -7.49 6.01 1.93
CA LEU A 9 -8.31 7.20 2.11
C LEU A 9 -7.60 8.29 2.90
N THR A 10 -8.07 9.51 2.69
CA THR A 10 -7.77 10.67 3.52
C THR A 10 -9.09 11.37 3.82
N LYS A 11 -9.52 11.40 5.09
CA LYS A 11 -10.82 11.97 5.49
C LYS A 11 -10.79 12.58 6.89
N LYS A 12 -11.69 13.53 7.14
CA LYS A 12 -12.07 13.93 8.51
C LYS A 12 -12.89 12.83 9.17
N ILE A 13 -12.59 12.51 10.43
CA ILE A 13 -13.34 11.49 11.19
C ILE A 13 -14.47 12.08 12.04
N ALA A 14 -14.54 13.40 12.18
CA ALA A 14 -15.57 14.11 12.93
C ALA A 14 -16.17 15.26 12.12
N PRO A 15 -17.45 15.60 12.34
CA PRO A 15 -18.09 16.73 11.67
C PRO A 15 -17.56 18.08 12.20
N GLY A 16 -17.40 19.05 11.30
CA GLY A 16 -17.05 20.44 11.63
C GLY A 16 -15.55 20.66 11.94
N ASN A 17 -15.23 21.90 12.31
CA ASN A 17 -13.87 22.33 12.67
C ASN A 17 -13.70 22.31 14.20
N SER A 18 -13.97 21.18 14.84
CA SER A 18 -13.75 20.99 16.28
C SER A 18 -12.26 20.74 16.58
N PRO A 19 -11.72 21.14 17.75
CA PRO A 19 -10.39 20.71 18.20
C PRO A 19 -10.22 19.18 18.25
N SER A 20 -11.32 18.43 18.40
CA SER A 20 -11.34 16.96 18.36
C SER A 20 -11.40 16.38 16.93
N ALA A 21 -11.48 17.22 15.89
CA ALA A 21 -11.60 16.77 14.51
C ALA A 21 -10.24 16.31 13.98
N ARG A 22 -9.94 15.01 14.15
CA ARG A 22 -8.76 14.40 13.53
C ARG A 22 -9.02 14.11 12.05
N LYS A 23 -7.94 13.98 11.30
CA LYS A 23 -7.95 13.44 9.94
C LYS A 23 -7.36 12.03 9.98
N VAL A 24 -7.90 11.11 9.21
CA VAL A 24 -7.31 9.79 9.01
C VAL A 24 -6.59 9.76 7.67
N VAL A 25 -5.40 9.21 7.65
CA VAL A 25 -4.67 8.79 6.45
C VAL A 25 -4.55 7.28 6.54
N GLN A 26 -5.22 6.57 5.64
CA GLN A 26 -5.21 5.12 5.60
C GLN A 26 -4.47 4.61 4.38
N ALA A 27 -3.64 3.61 4.60
CA ALA A 27 -2.81 2.98 3.60
C ALA A 27 -2.91 1.46 3.68
N TYR A 28 -2.64 0.82 2.55
CA TYR A 28 -2.60 -0.61 2.39
C TYR A 28 -1.15 -1.11 2.53
N PHE A 29 -0.97 -2.17 3.30
CA PHE A 29 0.33 -2.81 3.55
C PHE A 29 0.25 -4.28 3.17
N LEU A 30 1.24 -4.77 2.45
CA LEU A 30 1.37 -6.18 2.08
C LEU A 30 2.80 -6.65 2.36
N THR A 31 2.92 -7.52 3.36
CA THR A 31 4.17 -8.23 3.66
C THR A 31 4.24 -9.48 2.78
N ILE A 32 5.39 -9.70 2.14
CA ILE A 32 5.62 -10.79 1.19
C ILE A 32 6.95 -11.45 1.52
N SER A 33 6.91 -12.67 2.05
CA SER A 33 8.12 -13.46 2.31
C SER A 33 8.34 -14.46 1.19
N ASN A 34 9.53 -14.42 0.59
CA ASN A 34 9.96 -15.39 -0.42
C ASN A 34 10.50 -16.65 0.27
N LEU A 35 9.83 -17.78 0.09
CA LEU A 35 10.26 -19.05 0.70
C LEU A 35 11.26 -19.83 -0.17
N GLU A 36 11.56 -19.33 -1.37
CA GLU A 36 12.46 -19.97 -2.32
C GLU A 36 13.94 -19.62 -2.04
N SER A 37 14.82 -20.52 -2.47
CA SER A 37 16.28 -20.33 -2.42
C SER A 37 16.84 -19.43 -3.53
N ASN A 38 15.97 -18.92 -4.39
CA ASN A 38 16.29 -17.96 -5.44
C ASN A 38 15.46 -16.70 -5.25
N SER A 39 15.95 -15.55 -5.73
CA SER A 39 15.15 -14.34 -5.78
C SER A 39 13.94 -14.52 -6.69
N VAL A 40 12.83 -13.90 -6.32
CA VAL A 40 11.56 -13.99 -7.03
C VAL A 40 11.09 -12.59 -7.40
N GLU A 41 10.85 -12.37 -8.69
CA GLU A 41 10.22 -11.16 -9.19
C GLU A 41 8.71 -11.37 -9.33
N ILE A 42 7.90 -10.55 -8.67
CA ILE A 42 6.44 -10.62 -8.73
C ILE A 42 5.85 -9.32 -9.26
N ALA A 43 4.66 -9.42 -9.83
CA ALA A 43 3.82 -8.30 -10.20
C ALA A 43 2.62 -8.24 -9.25
N LEU A 44 2.41 -7.07 -8.64
CA LEU A 44 1.21 -6.71 -7.89
C LEU A 44 0.31 -5.86 -8.80
N ASP A 45 -0.88 -6.36 -9.08
CA ASP A 45 -1.88 -5.72 -9.94
C ASP A 45 -3.05 -5.21 -9.09
N PHE A 46 -3.23 -3.90 -9.05
CA PHE A 46 -4.29 -3.21 -8.31
C PHE A 46 -5.41 -2.80 -9.25
N THR A 47 -6.65 -3.09 -8.85
CA THR A 47 -7.85 -2.69 -9.58
C THR A 47 -8.71 -1.78 -8.70
N ALA A 48 -9.02 -0.57 -9.17
CA ALA A 48 -10.02 0.34 -8.59
C ALA A 48 -10.75 1.10 -9.69
N ILE A 49 -12.07 1.25 -9.57
CA ILE A 49 -12.92 1.83 -10.62
C ILE A 49 -13.54 3.17 -10.19
N THR A 50 -13.94 3.31 -8.93
CA THR A 50 -14.66 4.51 -8.48
C THR A 50 -14.14 4.98 -7.12
N PRO A 51 -13.25 5.98 -7.08
CA PRO A 51 -12.46 6.50 -8.19
C PRO A 51 -11.34 5.54 -8.62
N GLU A 52 -10.81 5.75 -9.83
CA GLU A 52 -9.66 5.01 -10.37
C GLU A 52 -8.36 5.39 -9.63
N LEU A 53 -7.36 4.51 -9.68
CA LEU A 53 -6.02 4.81 -9.18
C LEU A 53 -5.39 5.92 -10.05
N SER A 54 -4.78 6.91 -9.41
CA SER A 54 -4.20 8.08 -10.07
C SER A 54 -2.89 8.50 -9.38
N SER A 55 -2.31 9.65 -9.77
CA SER A 55 -1.13 10.22 -9.10
C SER A 55 -1.38 10.64 -7.64
N ALA A 56 -2.64 10.60 -7.19
CA ALA A 56 -3.07 10.75 -5.80
C ALA A 56 -2.46 9.71 -4.83
N VAL A 57 -1.94 8.60 -5.35
CA VAL A 57 -1.33 7.54 -4.55
C VAL A 57 0.13 7.33 -4.92
N ILE A 58 0.90 6.83 -3.96
CA ILE A 58 2.29 6.43 -4.15
C ILE A 58 2.49 5.03 -3.58
N SER A 59 3.34 4.24 -4.25
CA SER A 59 3.77 2.96 -3.70
C SER A 59 5.17 3.06 -3.13
N ILE A 60 5.40 2.30 -2.07
CA ILE A 60 6.71 2.08 -1.47
C ILE A 60 6.95 0.59 -1.48
N PHE A 61 8.14 0.19 -1.87
CA PHE A 61 8.60 -1.16 -1.62
C PHE A 61 9.86 -1.10 -0.76
N ASP A 62 9.80 -1.74 0.39
CA ASP A 62 10.90 -1.86 1.32
C ASP A 62 11.41 -3.30 1.30
N VAL A 63 12.66 -3.46 0.90
CA VAL A 63 13.39 -4.73 0.96
C VAL A 63 14.85 -4.40 1.22
N ALA A 64 15.50 -5.16 2.10
CA ALA A 64 16.91 -4.97 2.44
C ALA A 64 17.27 -3.53 2.89
N ASP A 65 16.47 -2.95 3.79
CA ASP A 65 16.68 -1.64 4.44
C ASP A 65 16.62 -0.42 3.51
N ILE A 66 16.02 -0.56 2.31
CA ILE A 66 15.87 0.53 1.35
C ILE A 66 14.39 0.73 1.01
N ASN A 67 13.87 1.93 1.29
CA ASN A 67 12.55 2.35 0.85
C ASN A 67 12.60 2.87 -0.60
N GLU A 68 12.02 2.11 -1.54
CA GLU A 68 11.87 2.53 -2.93
C GLU A 68 10.50 3.15 -3.18
N PHE A 69 10.47 4.47 -3.36
CA PHE A 69 9.27 5.23 -3.70
C PHE A 69 9.07 5.26 -5.21
N GLN A 70 8.00 4.66 -5.71
CA GLN A 70 7.66 4.69 -7.14
C GLN A 70 6.14 4.74 -7.34
N PRO A 71 5.66 5.36 -8.43
CA PRO A 71 4.26 5.27 -8.80
C PRO A 71 3.92 3.86 -9.30
N LEU A 72 2.64 3.50 -9.26
CA LEU A 72 2.16 2.36 -10.03
C LEU A 72 2.19 2.71 -11.53
N ILE A 73 2.41 1.71 -12.38
CA ILE A 73 2.40 1.86 -13.84
C ILE A 73 1.17 1.15 -14.43
N PRO A 74 0.60 1.61 -15.57
CA PRO A 74 -0.47 0.87 -16.22
C PRO A 74 -0.05 -0.57 -16.56
N ASN A 75 -0.93 -1.53 -16.29
CA ASN A 75 -0.70 -2.91 -16.70
C ASN A 75 -0.84 -3.02 -18.22
N PRO A 76 0.17 -3.55 -18.94
CA PRO A 76 0.15 -3.60 -20.40
C PRO A 76 -0.93 -4.52 -20.98
N SER A 77 -1.47 -5.44 -20.19
CA SER A 77 -2.47 -6.42 -20.61
C SER A 77 -3.90 -6.04 -20.21
N ASP A 78 -4.07 -5.09 -19.29
CA ASP A 78 -5.37 -4.64 -18.81
C ASP A 78 -5.29 -3.19 -18.31
N SER A 79 -5.84 -2.25 -19.08
CA SER A 79 -5.77 -0.81 -18.77
C SER A 79 -6.53 -0.40 -17.50
N LYS A 80 -7.35 -1.29 -16.93
CA LYS A 80 -8.04 -1.05 -15.65
C LYS A 80 -7.19 -1.41 -14.43
N LYS A 81 -6.01 -2.00 -14.66
CA LYS A 81 -5.08 -2.43 -13.63
C LYS A 81 -3.85 -1.53 -13.60
N MET A 82 -3.46 -1.16 -12.39
CA MET A 82 -2.21 -0.48 -12.12
C MET A 82 -1.26 -1.46 -11.43
N ARG A 83 -0.01 -1.52 -11.90
CA ARG A 83 0.96 -2.55 -11.57
C ARG A 83 2.15 -1.98 -10.82
N ARG A 84 2.65 -2.75 -9.86
CA ARG A 84 4.02 -2.65 -9.35
C ARG A 84 4.74 -3.98 -9.60
N VAL A 85 5.94 -3.94 -10.15
CA VAL A 85 6.85 -5.10 -10.17
C VAL A 85 7.86 -4.94 -9.05
N VAL A 86 8.08 -5.99 -8.27
CA VAL A 86 9.03 -5.99 -7.16
C VAL A 86 9.85 -7.28 -7.16
N ASN A 87 11.08 -7.20 -6.68
CA ASN A 87 11.98 -8.35 -6.54
C ASN A 87 12.24 -8.61 -5.06
N ILE A 88 12.03 -9.84 -4.61
CA ILE A 88 12.28 -10.26 -3.24
C ILE A 88 13.44 -11.25 -3.26
N PRO A 89 14.58 -10.96 -2.59
CA PRO A 89 15.70 -11.88 -2.49
C PRO A 89 15.30 -13.24 -1.92
N ALA A 90 16.13 -14.25 -2.17
CA ALA A 90 15.95 -15.59 -1.62
C ALA A 90 15.82 -15.53 -0.08
N HIS A 91 14.79 -16.19 0.46
CA HIS A 91 14.53 -16.26 1.91
C HIS A 91 14.36 -14.90 2.62
N ASP A 92 14.05 -13.84 1.88
CA ASP A 92 13.87 -12.49 2.42
C ASP A 92 12.38 -12.09 2.45
N THR A 93 12.09 -10.98 3.12
CA THR A 93 10.74 -10.42 3.25
C THR A 93 10.72 -8.98 2.77
N GLY A 94 9.86 -8.70 1.78
CA GLY A 94 9.56 -7.35 1.35
C GLY A 94 8.27 -6.83 1.98
N LEU A 95 8.22 -5.51 2.21
CA LEU A 95 7.01 -4.79 2.57
C LEU A 95 6.60 -3.87 1.43
N PHE A 96 5.45 -4.15 0.83
CA PHE A 96 4.81 -3.25 -0.11
C PHE A 96 3.80 -2.36 0.61
N ILE A 97 3.82 -1.06 0.34
CA ILE A 97 2.90 -0.07 0.88
C ILE A 97 2.27 0.68 -0.29
N LEU A 98 0.94 0.84 -0.27
CA LEU A 98 0.23 1.76 -1.16
C LEU A 98 -0.53 2.76 -0.32
N GLN A 99 -0.18 4.04 -0.45
CA GLN A 99 -0.67 5.09 0.43
C GLN A 99 -1.03 6.38 -0.34
N PRO A 100 -1.78 7.29 0.28
CA PRO A 100 -2.00 8.62 -0.28
C PRO A 100 -0.69 9.36 -0.48
N ASN A 101 -0.54 10.05 -1.60
CA ASN A 101 0.58 10.94 -1.85
C ASN A 101 0.30 12.32 -1.23
N ILE A 102 0.49 12.42 0.08
CA ILE A 102 0.18 13.63 0.87
C ILE A 102 1.01 14.87 0.49
N ILE A 103 2.10 14.69 -0.28
CA ILE A 103 2.93 15.77 -0.80
C ILE A 103 2.31 16.35 -2.09
N GLN A 104 1.83 15.48 -2.99
CA GLN A 104 1.23 15.91 -4.27
C GLN A 104 -0.27 16.22 -4.16
N GLN A 105 -0.94 15.72 -3.12
CA GLN A 105 -2.34 15.94 -2.87
C GLN A 105 -2.55 16.57 -1.48
N PRO A 106 -2.39 17.90 -1.35
CA PRO A 106 -2.53 18.58 -0.08
C PRO A 106 -3.99 18.66 0.40
N ASP A 107 -4.97 18.43 -0.48
CA ASP A 107 -6.37 18.25 -0.07
C ASP A 107 -6.58 16.84 0.48
N LEU A 108 -6.18 16.67 1.74
CA LEU A 108 -6.29 15.45 2.53
C LEU A 108 -7.75 15.13 2.95
N ASP A 109 -8.74 15.90 2.53
CA ASP A 109 -10.09 15.75 3.09
C ASP A 109 -11.01 14.81 2.26
N ASN A 110 -10.64 14.48 1.01
CA ASN A 110 -11.58 13.85 0.06
C ASN A 110 -11.04 12.68 -0.79
N LEU A 111 -9.93 12.05 -0.42
CA LEU A 111 -9.47 10.85 -1.13
C LEU A 111 -10.12 9.60 -0.52
N GLU A 112 -10.67 8.74 -1.37
CA GLU A 112 -11.15 7.42 -0.99
C GLU A 112 -11.07 6.51 -2.22
N ILE A 113 -10.16 5.55 -2.23
CA ILE A 113 -9.98 4.56 -3.28
C ILE A 113 -10.09 3.18 -2.64
N ARG A 114 -10.98 2.35 -3.18
CA ARG A 114 -11.17 0.97 -2.75
C ARG A 114 -11.03 0.03 -3.95
N GLY A 115 -10.55 -1.17 -3.68
CA GLY A 115 -10.36 -2.15 -4.72
C GLY A 115 -9.88 -3.48 -4.20
N PHE A 116 -9.25 -4.24 -5.09
CA PHE A 116 -8.57 -5.48 -4.76
C PHE A 116 -7.21 -5.55 -5.45
N VAL A 117 -6.33 -6.36 -4.88
CA VAL A 117 -5.00 -6.63 -5.39
C VAL A 117 -4.88 -8.09 -5.82
N GLU A 118 -4.19 -8.30 -6.93
CA GLU A 118 -3.76 -9.59 -7.41
C GLU A 118 -2.24 -9.67 -7.43
N ILE A 119 -1.71 -10.88 -7.27
CA ILE A 119 -0.31 -11.20 -7.46
C ILE A 119 -0.13 -12.14 -8.65
N ALA A 120 0.91 -11.89 -9.42
CA ALA A 120 1.31 -12.69 -10.58
C ALA A 120 2.84 -12.74 -10.67
N LYS A 121 3.35 -13.59 -11.56
CA LYS A 121 4.78 -13.62 -11.90
C LYS A 121 5.21 -12.31 -12.55
N GLY A 122 6.39 -11.81 -12.17
CA GLY A 122 7.02 -10.67 -12.83
C GLY A 122 7.46 -10.98 -14.26
N PRO A 123 7.69 -9.96 -15.11
CA PRO A 123 8.20 -10.15 -16.47
C PRO A 123 9.52 -10.93 -16.56
N PHE A 124 10.37 -10.82 -15.55
CA PHE A 124 11.67 -11.49 -15.45
C PHE A 124 11.68 -12.58 -14.38
N PHE A 125 10.53 -13.21 -14.14
CA PHE A 125 10.43 -14.35 -13.24
C PHE A 125 11.42 -15.45 -13.62
N ASN A 126 12.12 -15.99 -12.63
CA ASN A 126 13.17 -16.98 -12.86
C ASN A 126 12.59 -18.21 -13.61
N PRO A 127 13.00 -18.50 -14.85
CA PRO A 127 12.42 -19.58 -15.64
C PRO A 127 12.74 -20.97 -15.07
N ALA A 128 13.73 -21.08 -14.18
CA ALA A 128 14.02 -22.32 -13.46
C ALA A 128 12.98 -22.64 -12.37
N LEU A 129 12.20 -21.63 -11.94
CA LEU A 129 11.08 -21.81 -11.02
C LEU A 129 9.77 -21.92 -11.81
N SER A 130 9.14 -23.10 -11.77
CA SER A 130 7.80 -23.28 -12.33
C SER A 130 6.73 -22.60 -11.48
N THR A 131 6.97 -22.46 -10.18
CA THR A 131 6.16 -21.74 -9.18
C THR A 131 7.08 -21.19 -8.09
N ALA A 132 6.65 -20.13 -7.39
CA ALA A 132 7.30 -19.68 -6.16
C ALA A 132 6.31 -19.69 -4.99
N ASN A 133 6.72 -20.28 -3.86
CA ASN A 133 5.95 -20.26 -2.62
C ASN A 133 6.22 -18.95 -1.87
N LEU A 134 5.15 -18.21 -1.61
CA LEU A 134 5.18 -16.92 -0.92
C LEU A 134 4.28 -16.98 0.31
N LEU A 135 4.72 -16.37 1.39
CA LEU A 135 3.87 -16.11 2.56
C LEU A 135 3.42 -14.65 2.55
N LEU A 136 2.11 -14.44 2.59
CA LEU A 136 1.47 -13.14 2.48
C LEU A 136 0.79 -12.74 3.79
N SER A 137 0.92 -11.47 4.15
CA SER A 137 0.13 -10.84 5.21
C SER A 137 -0.28 -9.44 4.76
N ALA A 138 -1.59 -9.22 4.65
CA ALA A 138 -2.18 -7.95 4.21
C ALA A 138 -2.75 -7.21 5.41
N GLN A 139 -2.55 -5.90 5.46
CA GLN A 139 -3.02 -5.05 6.54
C GLN A 139 -3.54 -3.73 5.99
N SER A 140 -4.51 -3.16 6.71
CA SER A 140 -4.82 -1.74 6.62
C SER A 140 -4.19 -1.05 7.82
N ARG A 141 -3.48 0.06 7.59
CA ARG A 141 -2.98 0.90 8.68
C ARG A 141 -3.47 2.33 8.49
N GLY A 142 -4.07 2.86 9.54
CA GLY A 142 -4.54 4.24 9.62
C GLY A 142 -3.64 5.05 10.54
N THR A 143 -3.28 6.25 10.11
CA THR A 143 -2.66 7.27 10.95
C THR A 143 -3.66 8.38 11.19
N PHE A 144 -3.89 8.75 12.44
CA PHE A 144 -4.67 9.91 12.80
C PHE A 144 -3.76 11.12 12.90
N LEU A 145 -4.06 12.12 12.09
CA LEU A 145 -3.39 13.41 12.05
C LEU A 145 -4.20 14.43 12.85
N PRO A 146 -3.53 15.33 13.60
CA PRO A 146 -4.18 16.48 14.22
C PRO A 146 -4.90 17.37 13.19
N ALA A 147 -5.97 18.05 13.64
CA ALA A 147 -6.82 18.89 12.79
C ALA A 147 -6.03 19.95 12.01
N ASN A 148 -5.01 20.50 12.65
CA ASN A 148 -4.16 21.58 12.16
C ASN A 148 -2.90 21.10 11.42
N PHE A 149 -2.73 19.78 11.20
CA PHE A 149 -1.58 19.26 10.46
C PHE A 149 -1.54 19.82 9.02
N ASP A 150 -0.42 20.46 8.68
CA ASP A 150 -0.11 20.95 7.33
C ASP A 150 1.14 20.24 6.81
N PRO A 151 1.02 19.36 5.80
CA PRO A 151 2.16 18.63 5.24
C PRO A 151 3.21 19.54 4.58
N ASN A 152 2.85 20.77 4.21
CA ASN A 152 3.78 21.74 3.59
C ASN A 152 4.50 22.60 4.63
N ASN A 153 4.07 22.57 5.89
CA ASN A 153 4.70 23.30 7.00
C ASN A 153 4.73 22.45 8.28
N PRO A 154 5.42 21.29 8.27
CA PRO A 154 5.43 20.37 9.41
C PRO A 154 6.11 20.97 10.66
N GLY A 155 6.93 22.01 10.51
CA GLY A 155 7.60 22.72 11.60
C GLY A 155 6.85 23.95 12.16
N GLY A 156 5.71 24.31 11.57
CA GLY A 156 4.88 25.44 12.02
C GLY A 156 3.96 25.11 13.21
N ILE A 157 3.93 23.85 13.63
CA ILE A 157 3.13 23.36 14.75
C ILE A 157 4.09 22.90 15.84
N ASP A 158 3.81 23.26 17.09
CA ASP A 158 4.58 22.79 18.24
C ASP A 158 4.51 21.26 18.32
N ILE A 159 5.59 20.59 17.90
CA ILE A 159 5.68 19.14 17.73
C ILE A 159 5.43 18.42 19.07
N GLY A 160 5.68 19.10 20.20
CA GLY A 160 5.41 18.59 21.54
C GLY A 160 3.94 18.42 21.91
N ASN A 161 3.01 18.90 21.07
CA ASN A 161 1.56 18.86 21.32
C ASN A 161 0.75 18.27 20.15
N LEU A 162 1.43 17.57 19.22
CA LEU A 162 0.77 16.85 18.12
C LEU A 162 0.38 15.44 18.57
N ASP A 163 -0.93 15.20 18.64
CA ASP A 163 -1.53 13.93 19.01
C ASP A 163 -1.66 13.01 17.79
N PHE A 164 -0.53 12.38 17.43
CA PHE A 164 -0.51 11.32 16.42
C PHE A 164 -0.90 9.99 17.04
N ASP A 165 -1.73 9.26 16.32
CA ASP A 165 -2.20 7.94 16.74
C ASP A 165 -2.26 7.01 15.53
N GLN A 166 -2.19 5.70 15.75
CA GLN A 166 -2.18 4.71 14.68
C GLN A 166 -3.07 3.53 15.03
N ILE A 167 -3.72 2.99 14.00
CA ILE A 167 -4.45 1.73 14.07
C ILE A 167 -3.98 0.82 12.95
N ALA A 168 -3.89 -0.48 13.23
CA ALA A 168 -3.60 -1.50 12.24
C ALA A 168 -4.55 -2.67 12.45
N TYR A 169 -5.02 -3.26 11.35
CA TYR A 169 -5.81 -4.47 11.36
C TYR A 169 -5.50 -5.32 10.14
N ASP A 170 -5.51 -6.64 10.35
CA ASP A 170 -5.26 -7.61 9.29
C ASP A 170 -6.44 -7.65 8.31
N LEU A 171 -6.10 -7.78 7.03
CA LEU A 171 -7.05 -8.00 5.96
C LEU A 171 -7.09 -9.50 5.64
N PRO A 172 -8.28 -10.07 5.39
CA PRO A 172 -8.37 -11.46 4.94
C PRO A 172 -7.56 -11.67 3.66
N ILE A 173 -6.68 -12.68 3.68
CA ILE A 173 -6.06 -13.18 2.46
C ILE A 173 -7.09 -14.05 1.73
N ALA A 174 -7.19 -13.87 0.42
CA ALA A 174 -8.07 -14.63 -0.45
C ALA A 174 -7.83 -16.14 -0.25
N GLU A 175 -8.91 -16.92 -0.40
CA GLU A 175 -8.90 -18.38 -0.22
C GLU A 175 -8.54 -18.87 1.19
N GLY A 176 -8.36 -17.96 2.17
CA GLY A 176 -8.07 -18.30 3.57
C GLY A 176 -6.68 -18.88 3.79
N LYS A 177 -5.76 -18.76 2.82
CA LYS A 177 -4.40 -19.29 2.89
C LYS A 177 -3.40 -18.15 2.84
N ALA A 178 -2.62 -17.98 3.90
CA ALA A 178 -1.52 -17.01 3.91
C ALA A 178 -0.37 -17.45 2.98
N MET A 179 -0.16 -18.75 2.78
CA MET A 179 0.84 -19.29 1.87
C MET A 179 0.23 -19.57 0.49
N VAL A 180 0.89 -19.08 -0.55
CA VAL A 180 0.42 -19.17 -1.93
C VAL A 180 1.55 -19.60 -2.87
N ALA A 181 1.20 -20.20 -4.00
CA ALA A 181 2.14 -20.52 -5.07
C ALA A 181 1.82 -19.66 -6.29
N VAL A 182 2.79 -18.87 -6.76
CA VAL A 182 2.66 -17.94 -7.89
C VAL A 182 3.42 -18.45 -9.11
#